data_AF-A0A9W9G5D4-F1
#
_entry.id   AF-A0A9W9G5D4-F1
#
_cell.length_a   1.000
_cell.length_b   1.000
_cell.length_c   1.000
_cell.angle_alpha   90.00
_cell.angle_beta   90.00
_cell.angle_gamma   90.00
#
_symmetry.space_group_name_H-M   'P 1'
#
loop_
_entity.id
_entity.type
_entity.pdbx_description
1 polymer ?
#
loop_
_entity_poly.entity_id
_entity_poly.type
_entity_poly.pdbx_seq_one_letter_code
_entity_poly.pdbx_strand_id
1 'polypeptide(L)'
;MLTIATSFKNTKFNNLDTIKESFLNASTVVKKAAMGGLGASAVNIAWALDDVFIAKVSSNINDQKPSDMDLPILGDDARTCDNNGTCYFFVVAQEISHISKNKWVAAKGLDRVANYNMTLLDIAESAAWYQSQFGGYPSAPNSSALLESIQNDESRPSLSFFVNLPVVNYDSAKAVSSSDISTTSKDKKPTSEEEFLSTVAHEVSTLKDWPYAKMWSK
;
A
#
# COMPACT_ATOMS: atom_id res chain seq x y z
N MET A 1 -8.61 -24.02 -6.91
CA MET A 1 -8.90 -24.51 -8.28
C MET A 1 -10.33 -24.10 -8.63
N LEU A 2 -10.51 -23.26 -9.67
CA LEU A 2 -11.74 -23.15 -10.44
C LEU A 2 -13.08 -22.91 -9.68
N THR A 3 -13.39 -21.64 -9.36
CA THR A 3 -14.81 -21.20 -9.33
C THR A 3 -15.41 -21.17 -10.75
N ILE A 4 -14.56 -21.30 -11.77
CA ILE A 4 -14.97 -21.52 -13.16
C ILE A 4 -15.46 -22.97 -13.36
N ALA A 5 -14.92 -23.99 -12.68
CA ALA A 5 -15.30 -25.41 -12.91
C ALA A 5 -16.68 -25.74 -12.39
N THR A 6 -17.03 -25.18 -11.23
CA THR A 6 -18.29 -25.47 -10.57
C THR A 6 -19.48 -24.88 -11.32
N SER A 7 -19.26 -23.82 -12.11
CA SER A 7 -20.31 -23.25 -12.97
C SER A 7 -20.58 -24.06 -14.25
N PHE A 8 -19.72 -25.01 -14.63
CA PHE A 8 -19.89 -25.82 -15.85
C PHE A 8 -20.39 -27.25 -15.61
N LYS A 9 -20.52 -27.70 -14.34
CA LYS A 9 -20.77 -29.11 -14.05
C LYS A 9 -22.24 -29.53 -13.94
N ASN A 10 -23.22 -28.63 -14.03
CA ASN A 10 -24.61 -29.07 -13.86
C ASN A 10 -25.72 -28.28 -14.59
N THR A 11 -25.39 -27.46 -15.58
CA THR A 11 -26.39 -26.73 -16.36
C THR A 11 -26.55 -27.41 -17.71
N LYS A 12 -27.66 -28.12 -17.91
CA LYS A 12 -28.12 -28.51 -19.26
C LYS A 12 -28.23 -27.23 -20.09
N PHE A 13 -27.27 -27.00 -20.98
CA PHE A 13 -27.21 -25.84 -21.86
C PHE A 13 -28.29 -25.94 -22.95
N ASN A 14 -29.54 -25.60 -22.58
CA ASN A 14 -30.66 -25.57 -23.52
C ASN A 14 -30.91 -24.16 -24.10
N ASN A 15 -30.10 -23.15 -23.76
CA ASN A 15 -30.35 -21.78 -24.18
C ASN A 15 -29.06 -21.04 -24.59
N LEU A 16 -29.00 -20.60 -25.84
CA LEU A 16 -27.88 -19.91 -26.48
C LEU A 16 -27.57 -18.57 -25.81
N ASP A 17 -28.58 -17.95 -25.21
CA ASP A 17 -28.46 -16.68 -24.48
C ASP A 17 -27.69 -16.86 -23.17
N THR A 18 -27.90 -17.96 -22.44
CA THR A 18 -27.16 -18.28 -21.21
C THR A 18 -25.67 -18.52 -21.47
N ILE A 19 -25.33 -19.09 -22.65
CA ILE A 19 -23.94 -19.27 -23.09
C ILE A 19 -23.30 -17.92 -23.41
N LYS A 20 -24.00 -17.04 -24.15
CA LYS A 20 -23.51 -15.69 -24.48
C LYS A 20 -23.29 -14.85 -23.22
N GLU A 21 -24.23 -14.85 -22.29
CA GLU A 21 -24.08 -14.14 -21.01
C GLU A 21 -22.89 -14.68 -20.20
N SER A 22 -22.73 -16.01 -20.13
CA SER A 22 -21.59 -16.63 -19.44
C SER A 22 -20.25 -16.25 -20.09
N PHE A 23 -20.20 -16.17 -21.42
CA PHE A 23 -19.00 -15.77 -22.15
C PHE A 23 -18.68 -14.28 -22.00
N LEU A 24 -19.70 -13.42 -22.03
CA LEU A 24 -19.55 -11.98 -21.77
C LEU A 24 -19.08 -11.73 -20.33
N ASN A 25 -19.63 -12.46 -19.36
CA ASN A 25 -19.20 -12.41 -17.96
C ASN A 25 -17.76 -12.91 -17.81
N ALA A 26 -17.40 -14.04 -18.42
CA ALA A 26 -16.03 -14.54 -18.41
C ALA A 26 -15.04 -13.56 -19.06
N SER A 27 -15.40 -12.96 -20.21
CA SER A 27 -14.56 -11.97 -20.89
C SER A 27 -14.37 -10.69 -20.04
N THR A 28 -15.41 -10.28 -19.33
CA THR A 28 -15.38 -9.13 -18.41
C THR A 28 -14.48 -9.42 -17.21
N VAL A 29 -14.57 -10.63 -16.65
CA VAL A 29 -13.70 -11.09 -15.55
C VAL A 29 -12.24 -11.15 -16.01
N VAL A 30 -11.95 -11.73 -17.18
CA VAL A 30 -10.59 -11.80 -17.73
C VAL A 30 -10.03 -10.40 -18.00
N LYS A 31 -10.83 -9.50 -18.57
CA LYS A 31 -10.42 -8.10 -18.81
C LYS A 31 -10.11 -7.37 -17.51
N LYS A 32 -10.95 -7.54 -16.47
CA LYS A 32 -10.71 -6.95 -15.14
C LYS A 32 -9.43 -7.51 -14.51
N ALA A 33 -9.21 -8.82 -14.57
CA ALA A 33 -8.00 -9.45 -14.05
C ALA A 33 -6.73 -8.98 -14.79
N ALA A 34 -6.80 -8.86 -16.12
CA ALA A 34 -5.68 -8.35 -16.92
C ALA A 34 -5.37 -6.87 -16.61
N MET A 35 -6.41 -6.02 -16.50
CA MET A 35 -6.24 -4.61 -16.11
C MET A 35 -5.67 -4.45 -14.70
N GLY A 36 -6.15 -5.25 -13.74
CA GLY A 36 -5.64 -5.25 -12.38
C GLY A 36 -4.19 -5.72 -12.28
N GLY A 37 -3.82 -6.78 -13.00
CA GLY A 37 -2.43 -7.26 -13.06
C GLY A 37 -1.46 -6.25 -13.69
N LEU A 38 -1.89 -5.58 -14.77
CA LEU A 38 -1.12 -4.48 -15.39
C LEU A 38 -0.97 -3.30 -14.44
N GLY A 39 -2.06 -2.92 -13.75
CA GLY A 39 -2.05 -1.84 -12.78
C GLY A 39 -1.10 -2.10 -11.62
N ALA A 40 -1.15 -3.29 -11.02
CA ALA A 40 -0.25 -3.67 -9.93
C ALA A 40 1.22 -3.72 -10.36
N SER A 41 1.49 -4.18 -11.59
CA SER A 41 2.84 -4.15 -12.17
C SER A 41 3.33 -2.71 -12.37
N ALA A 42 2.46 -1.82 -12.89
CA ALA A 42 2.76 -0.41 -13.07
C ALA A 42 3.04 0.30 -11.74
N VAL A 43 2.23 0.01 -10.70
CA VAL A 43 2.44 0.49 -9.34
C VAL A 43 3.78 0.00 -8.80
N ASN A 44 4.05 -1.31 -8.83
CA ASN A 44 5.32 -1.87 -8.34
C ASN A 44 6.54 -1.23 -9.00
N ILE A 45 6.49 -0.97 -10.31
CA ILE A 45 7.61 -0.36 -11.03
C ILE A 45 7.71 1.14 -10.72
N ALA A 46 6.63 1.90 -10.90
CA ALA A 46 6.66 3.35 -10.80
C ALA A 46 6.98 3.80 -9.37
N TRP A 47 6.32 3.19 -8.38
CA TRP A 47 6.51 3.55 -6.97
C TRP A 47 7.79 2.98 -6.38
N ALA A 48 8.34 1.88 -6.90
CA ALA A 48 9.70 1.49 -6.54
C ALA A 48 10.77 2.44 -7.13
N LEU A 49 10.53 3.05 -8.30
CA LEU A 49 11.45 4.05 -8.87
C LEU A 49 11.39 5.39 -8.12
N ASP A 50 10.21 5.75 -7.60
CA ASP A 50 9.99 6.94 -6.78
C ASP A 50 10.24 6.68 -5.28
N ASP A 51 10.80 5.54 -4.90
CA ASP A 51 11.07 5.14 -3.51
C ASP A 51 9.84 5.27 -2.57
N VAL A 52 8.64 5.01 -3.09
CA VAL A 52 7.38 5.10 -2.34
C VAL A 52 7.19 3.84 -1.49
N PHE A 53 6.85 4.06 -0.22
CA PHE A 53 6.45 3.03 0.72
C PHE A 53 5.13 3.39 1.39
N ILE A 54 4.55 2.42 2.09
CA ILE A 54 3.27 2.57 2.77
C ILE A 54 3.49 2.57 4.28
N ALA A 55 2.99 3.58 4.98
CA ALA A 55 2.95 3.60 6.43
C ALA A 55 1.54 3.28 6.92
N LYS A 56 1.40 2.18 7.65
CA LYS A 56 0.16 1.71 8.26
C LYS A 56 0.05 2.29 9.68
N VAL A 57 -1.05 2.97 9.97
CA VAL A 57 -1.29 3.67 11.24
C VAL A 57 -2.69 3.37 11.74
N SER A 58 -2.82 2.85 12.96
CA SER A 58 -4.12 2.67 13.63
C SER A 58 -4.26 3.49 14.92
N SER A 59 -3.15 3.93 15.50
CA SER A 59 -3.14 4.75 16.72
C SER A 59 -3.18 6.25 16.40
N ASN A 60 -3.62 7.03 17.40
CA ASN A 60 -3.61 8.49 17.30
C ASN A 60 -2.17 9.02 17.28
N ILE A 61 -1.97 10.11 16.54
CA ILE A 61 -0.69 10.83 16.44
C ILE A 61 -0.93 12.24 16.96
N ASN A 62 -0.23 12.64 18.03
CA ASN A 62 -0.48 13.91 18.73
C ASN A 62 -1.97 14.14 19.06
N ASP A 63 -2.62 13.12 19.63
CA ASP A 63 -4.06 13.07 19.98
C ASP A 63 -5.03 13.19 18.79
N GLN A 64 -4.53 13.23 17.56
CA GLN A 64 -5.31 13.29 16.34
C GLN A 64 -5.48 11.90 15.73
N LYS A 65 -6.70 11.57 15.32
CA LYS A 65 -6.94 10.34 14.56
C LYS A 65 -6.21 10.40 13.21
N PRO A 66 -5.66 9.29 12.71
CA PRO A 66 -4.95 9.30 11.44
C PRO A 66 -5.84 9.68 10.24
N SER A 67 -7.15 9.42 10.32
CA SER A 67 -8.15 9.84 9.33
C SER A 67 -8.39 11.35 9.30
N ASP A 68 -8.14 12.03 10.42
CA ASP A 68 -8.47 13.44 10.62
C ASP A 68 -7.22 14.32 10.54
N MET A 69 -6.04 13.71 10.32
CA MET A 69 -4.76 14.41 10.19
C MET A 69 -4.78 15.41 9.03
N ASP A 70 -4.32 16.63 9.26
CA ASP A 70 -4.08 17.60 8.20
C ASP A 70 -2.78 17.23 7.49
N LEU A 71 -2.78 17.22 6.15
CA LEU A 71 -1.66 16.71 5.34
C LEU A 71 -1.07 17.77 4.39
N PRO A 72 -0.64 18.94 4.89
CA PRO A 72 -0.03 19.97 4.04
C PRO A 72 1.32 19.56 3.41
N ILE A 73 2.03 18.57 3.97
CA ILE A 73 3.31 18.09 3.45
C ILE A 73 3.11 16.96 2.42
N LEU A 74 2.27 15.98 2.76
CA LEU A 74 2.02 14.78 1.95
C LEU A 74 0.94 14.99 0.89
N GLY A 75 0.00 15.91 1.12
CA GLY A 75 -1.20 16.08 0.31
C GLY A 75 -2.37 15.23 0.82
N ASP A 76 -3.59 15.75 0.64
CA ASP A 76 -4.82 15.11 1.12
C ASP A 76 -5.09 13.73 0.53
N ASP A 77 -4.60 13.46 -0.68
CA ASP A 77 -4.74 12.19 -1.39
C ASP A 77 -3.71 11.13 -0.96
N ALA A 78 -2.73 11.51 -0.13
CA ALA A 78 -1.68 10.62 0.35
C ALA A 78 -2.15 9.58 1.35
N ARG A 79 -3.42 9.58 1.79
CA ARG A 79 -3.97 8.53 2.66
C ARG A 79 -5.21 7.87 2.10
N THR A 80 -5.39 6.64 2.54
CA THR A 80 -6.66 5.90 2.48
C THR A 80 -6.89 5.21 3.82
N CYS A 81 -8.13 5.02 4.24
CA CYS A 81 -8.42 4.36 5.51
C CYS A 81 -9.40 3.20 5.33
N ASP A 82 -9.24 2.16 6.14
CA ASP A 82 -10.22 1.08 6.27
C ASP A 82 -11.40 1.51 7.16
N ASN A 83 -12.43 0.67 7.21
CA ASN A 83 -13.61 0.92 8.04
C ASN A 83 -13.33 0.78 9.56
N ASN A 84 -12.18 0.25 9.95
CA ASN A 84 -11.77 0.08 11.34
C ASN A 84 -11.00 1.29 11.88
N GLY A 85 -10.73 2.30 11.03
CA GLY A 85 -9.95 3.49 11.38
C GLY A 85 -8.45 3.33 11.20
N THR A 86 -7.98 2.23 10.61
CA THR A 86 -6.59 2.10 10.16
C THR A 86 -6.40 2.89 8.89
N CYS A 87 -5.42 3.79 8.85
CA CYS A 87 -5.05 4.51 7.65
C CYS A 87 -3.70 4.04 7.11
N TYR A 88 -3.57 4.14 5.79
CA TYR A 88 -2.40 3.79 5.01
C TYR A 88 -1.95 5.05 4.28
N PHE A 89 -0.76 5.53 4.62
CA PHE A 89 -0.15 6.72 4.03
C PHE A 89 0.88 6.31 2.98
N PHE A 90 0.83 6.93 1.81
CA PHE A 90 1.79 6.72 0.72
C PHE A 90 2.88 7.78 0.81
N VAL A 91 4.10 7.35 1.13
CA VAL A 91 5.20 8.24 1.51
C VAL A 91 6.40 7.97 0.61
N VAL A 92 7.02 9.02 0.07
CA VAL A 92 8.30 8.93 -0.65
C VAL A 92 9.43 8.86 0.38
N ALA A 93 10.34 7.90 0.24
CA ALA A 93 11.53 7.82 1.09
C ALA A 93 12.54 8.92 0.70
N GLN A 94 12.58 9.98 1.50
CA GLN A 94 13.46 11.12 1.30
C GLN A 94 13.94 11.68 2.65
N GLU A 95 15.02 12.45 2.62
CA GLU A 95 15.60 13.02 3.84
C GLU A 95 14.58 13.85 4.65
N ILE A 96 14.52 13.60 5.96
CA ILE A 96 13.62 14.34 6.87
C ILE A 96 13.92 15.85 6.88
N SER A 97 15.16 16.24 6.55
CA SER A 97 15.56 17.64 6.40
C SER A 97 14.81 18.39 5.29
N HIS A 98 14.14 17.67 4.39
CA HIS A 98 13.30 18.29 3.35
C HIS A 98 12.01 18.91 3.90
N ILE A 99 11.51 18.47 5.07
CA ILE A 99 10.34 19.07 5.73
C ILE A 99 10.63 20.53 6.06
N SER A 100 11.65 20.79 6.88
CA SER A 100 12.02 22.16 7.29
C SER A 100 12.43 23.06 6.11
N LYS A 101 12.92 22.47 5.01
CA LYS A 101 13.30 23.18 3.78
C LYS A 101 12.13 23.43 2.83
N ASN A 102 10.91 22.96 3.13
CA ASN A 102 9.75 22.97 2.23
C ASN A 102 10.06 22.33 0.86
N LYS A 103 10.86 21.25 0.86
CA LYS A 103 11.29 20.52 -0.34
C LYS A 103 10.69 19.12 -0.43
N TRP A 104 9.73 18.81 0.44
CA TRP A 104 9.11 17.50 0.44
C TRP A 104 8.30 17.27 -0.83
N VAL A 105 8.43 16.09 -1.43
CA VAL A 105 7.69 15.70 -2.63
C VAL A 105 6.68 14.63 -2.25
N ALA A 106 5.41 14.91 -2.51
CA ALA A 106 4.32 13.95 -2.34
C ALA A 106 4.42 12.79 -3.35
N ALA A 107 3.88 11.62 -2.97
CA ALA A 107 3.77 10.48 -3.87
C ALA A 107 2.88 10.81 -5.06
N LYS A 108 3.33 10.49 -6.27
CA LYS A 108 2.61 10.85 -7.51
C LYS A 108 1.77 9.69 -8.05
N GLY A 109 0.70 10.04 -8.75
CA GLY A 109 -0.13 9.09 -9.47
C GLY A 109 -1.10 8.30 -8.60
N LEU A 110 -1.31 8.72 -7.35
CA LEU A 110 -2.33 8.16 -6.46
C LEU A 110 -3.73 8.29 -7.07
N ASP A 111 -4.03 9.45 -7.68
CA ASP A 111 -5.24 9.75 -8.45
C ASP A 111 -5.46 8.81 -9.66
N ARG A 112 -4.37 8.27 -10.23
CA ARG A 112 -4.41 7.43 -11.44
C ARG A 112 -4.68 5.97 -11.16
N VAL A 113 -4.63 5.54 -9.90
CA VAL A 113 -4.89 4.14 -9.50
C VAL A 113 -6.28 3.67 -9.93
N ALA A 114 -7.27 4.57 -9.85
CA ALA A 114 -8.63 4.29 -10.28
C ALA A 114 -8.74 3.90 -11.78
N ASN A 115 -7.82 4.35 -12.63
CA ASN A 115 -7.80 4.00 -14.07
C ASN A 115 -7.60 2.50 -14.31
N TYR A 116 -7.10 1.77 -13.31
CA TYR A 116 -6.85 0.33 -13.37
C TYR A 116 -7.95 -0.49 -12.66
N ASN A 117 -9.09 0.11 -12.29
CA ASN A 117 -10.13 -0.50 -11.46
C ASN A 117 -9.61 -1.02 -10.11
N MET A 118 -8.68 -0.27 -9.51
CA MET A 118 -8.16 -0.54 -8.17
C MET A 118 -8.39 0.68 -7.30
N THR A 119 -8.44 0.48 -5.99
CA THR A 119 -8.42 1.58 -5.00
C THR A 119 -7.05 1.64 -4.32
N LEU A 120 -6.74 2.77 -3.69
CA LEU A 120 -5.55 2.88 -2.85
C LEU A 120 -5.60 1.89 -1.67
N LEU A 121 -6.79 1.66 -1.11
CA LEU A 121 -6.97 0.69 -0.02
C LEU A 121 -6.61 -0.72 -0.49
N ASP A 122 -7.08 -1.12 -1.67
CA ASP A 122 -6.75 -2.42 -2.25
C ASP A 122 -5.23 -2.60 -2.40
N ILE A 123 -4.55 -1.56 -2.90
CA ILE A 123 -3.09 -1.58 -3.05
C ILE A 123 -2.39 -1.73 -1.70
N ALA A 124 -2.84 -0.97 -0.70
CA ALA A 124 -2.22 -0.95 0.62
C ALA A 124 -2.42 -2.27 1.38
N GLU A 125 -3.62 -2.85 1.31
CA GLU A 125 -3.91 -4.16 1.87
C GLU A 125 -3.12 -5.27 1.14
N SER A 126 -2.93 -5.14 -0.18
CA SER A 126 -2.11 -6.07 -0.98
C SER A 126 -0.67 -6.07 -0.53
N ALA A 127 -0.08 -4.88 -0.41
CA ALA A 127 1.29 -4.72 0.07
C ALA A 127 1.48 -5.22 1.50
N ALA A 128 0.54 -4.90 2.40
CA ALA A 128 0.60 -5.33 3.80
C ALA A 128 0.49 -6.85 3.94
N TRP A 129 -0.44 -7.47 3.21
CA TRP A 129 -0.57 -8.92 3.15
C TRP A 129 0.70 -9.56 2.56
N TYR A 130 1.18 -9.04 1.42
CA TYR A 130 2.37 -9.56 0.75
C TYR A 130 3.60 -9.55 1.67
N GLN A 131 3.86 -8.42 2.34
CA GLN A 131 4.96 -8.32 3.31
C GLN A 131 4.81 -9.32 4.46
N SER A 132 3.60 -9.50 5.00
CA SER A 132 3.35 -10.45 6.08
C SER A 132 3.58 -11.90 5.67
N GLN A 133 3.28 -12.27 4.42
CA GLN A 133 3.38 -13.65 3.94
C GLN A 133 4.79 -14.02 3.49
N PHE A 134 5.49 -13.10 2.84
CA PHE A 134 6.78 -13.40 2.19
C PHE A 134 8.00 -12.82 2.91
N GLY A 135 7.82 -12.26 4.11
CA GLY A 135 8.93 -11.74 4.91
C GLY A 135 9.45 -10.36 4.47
N GLY A 136 8.63 -9.62 3.73
CA GLY A 136 8.90 -8.22 3.36
C GLY A 136 9.55 -8.00 2.00
N TYR A 137 9.88 -6.74 1.73
CA TYR A 137 10.51 -6.27 0.50
C TYR A 137 12.06 -6.44 0.57
N PRO A 138 12.79 -6.63 -0.55
CA PRO A 138 12.35 -6.99 -1.90
C PRO A 138 12.41 -8.50 -2.07
N SER A 139 11.83 -9.28 -1.16
CA SER A 139 11.83 -10.73 -1.30
C SER A 139 11.19 -11.09 -2.63
N ALA A 140 11.99 -11.58 -3.58
CA ALA A 140 11.49 -12.14 -4.81
C ALA A 140 10.72 -13.40 -4.39
N PRO A 141 9.39 -13.42 -4.56
CA PRO A 141 8.63 -14.56 -4.11
C PRO A 141 8.99 -15.71 -5.06
N ASN A 142 9.26 -16.90 -4.51
CA ASN A 142 9.38 -18.05 -5.39
C ASN A 142 7.99 -18.33 -6.00
N SER A 143 7.95 -18.66 -7.29
CA SER A 143 6.70 -18.86 -8.03
C SER A 143 5.78 -19.92 -7.40
N SER A 144 6.38 -20.88 -6.69
CA SER A 144 5.65 -21.93 -5.98
C SER A 144 4.88 -21.39 -4.78
N ALA A 145 5.44 -20.48 -3.99
CA ALA A 145 4.79 -19.85 -2.84
C ALA A 145 3.65 -18.89 -3.27
N LEU A 146 3.81 -18.23 -4.43
CA LEU A 146 2.71 -17.50 -5.07
C LEU A 146 1.58 -18.43 -5.48
N LEU A 147 1.91 -19.58 -6.08
CA LEU A 147 0.93 -20.55 -6.53
C LEU A 147 0.22 -21.24 -5.34
N GLU A 148 0.96 -21.63 -4.31
CA GLU A 148 0.43 -22.24 -3.08
C GLU A 148 -0.53 -21.29 -2.38
N SER A 149 -0.16 -20.02 -2.24
CA SER A 149 -1.09 -19.04 -1.66
C SER A 149 -2.34 -18.84 -2.53
N ILE A 150 -2.27 -18.99 -3.87
CA ILE A 150 -3.46 -18.95 -4.75
C ILE A 150 -4.33 -20.20 -4.56
N GLN A 151 -3.70 -21.33 -4.25
CA GLN A 151 -4.36 -22.62 -4.12
C GLN A 151 -5.00 -22.85 -2.75
N ASN A 152 -4.44 -22.27 -1.69
CA ASN A 152 -4.77 -22.62 -0.31
C ASN A 152 -5.85 -21.76 0.36
N ASP A 153 -6.45 -20.79 -0.35
CA ASP A 153 -7.59 -19.98 0.14
C ASP A 153 -7.37 -19.38 1.56
N GLU A 154 -6.11 -19.19 1.96
CA GLU A 154 -5.79 -18.38 3.13
C GLU A 154 -6.37 -17.00 2.90
N SER A 155 -6.95 -16.41 3.95
CA SER A 155 -7.69 -15.15 3.96
C SER A 155 -6.89 -14.01 3.33
N ARG A 156 -6.89 -13.99 2.01
CA ARG A 156 -6.44 -12.88 1.20
C ARG A 156 -7.53 -11.83 1.34
N PRO A 157 -7.19 -10.58 1.67
CA PRO A 157 -8.08 -9.50 1.29
C PRO A 157 -8.37 -9.67 -0.21
N SER A 158 -9.58 -9.41 -0.68
CA SER A 158 -9.97 -9.75 -2.06
C SER A 158 -9.19 -8.92 -3.08
N LEU A 159 -7.98 -9.34 -3.41
CA LEU A 159 -7.01 -8.52 -4.12
C LEU A 159 -6.56 -9.32 -5.32
N SER A 160 -7.13 -8.98 -6.47
CA SER A 160 -6.85 -9.64 -7.75
C SER A 160 -5.45 -9.31 -8.28
N PHE A 161 -4.55 -8.78 -7.43
CA PHE A 161 -3.30 -8.13 -7.79
C PHE A 161 -2.27 -8.28 -6.67
N PHE A 162 -1.00 -8.41 -7.05
CA PHE A 162 0.15 -8.50 -6.15
C PHE A 162 0.93 -7.18 -6.17
N VAL A 163 0.85 -6.42 -5.09
CA VAL A 163 1.68 -5.23 -4.88
C VAL A 163 2.79 -5.57 -3.90
N ASN A 164 4.04 -5.35 -4.30
CA ASN A 164 5.23 -5.55 -3.49
C ASN A 164 5.87 -4.19 -3.21
N LEU A 165 5.24 -3.44 -2.30
CA LEU A 165 5.78 -2.19 -1.76
C LEU A 165 6.15 -2.40 -0.29
N PRO A 166 7.20 -1.72 0.21
CA PRO A 166 7.52 -1.78 1.63
C PRO A 166 6.38 -1.22 2.46
N VAL A 167 6.03 -1.90 3.56
CA VAL A 167 5.05 -1.44 4.53
C VAL A 167 5.71 -1.23 5.89
N VAL A 168 5.54 -0.05 6.45
CA VAL A 168 6.01 0.30 7.79
C VAL A 168 4.80 0.34 8.71
N ASN A 169 4.82 -0.45 9.79
CA ASN A 169 3.78 -0.36 10.81
C ASN A 169 4.17 0.72 11.83
N TYR A 170 3.52 1.87 11.74
CA TYR A 170 3.77 3.02 12.61
C TYR A 170 3.54 2.69 14.07
N ASP A 171 2.50 1.91 14.37
CA ASP A 171 2.12 1.61 15.76
C ASP A 171 3.18 0.76 16.48
N SER A 172 4.05 0.08 15.72
CA SER A 172 5.20 -0.66 16.23
C SER A 172 6.54 0.07 16.07
N ALA A 173 6.54 1.25 15.46
CA ALA A 173 7.75 2.03 15.22
C ALA A 173 8.32 2.54 16.54
N LYS A 174 9.65 2.60 16.63
CA LYS A 174 10.31 3.17 17.81
C LYS A 174 10.08 4.67 17.85
N ALA A 175 9.42 5.13 18.92
CA ALA A 175 9.21 6.54 19.19
C ALA A 175 10.55 7.30 19.14
N VAL A 176 10.55 8.42 18.43
CA VAL A 176 11.69 9.33 18.31
C VAL A 176 11.69 10.26 19.51
N SER A 177 12.88 10.64 20.00
CA SER A 177 12.95 11.59 21.11
C SER A 177 12.36 12.95 20.67
N SER A 178 11.60 13.61 21.54
CA SER A 178 11.01 14.93 21.23
C SER A 178 12.08 15.97 20.84
N SER A 179 13.31 15.83 21.32
CA SER A 179 14.46 16.63 20.90
C SER A 179 14.82 16.44 19.43
N ASP A 180 14.77 15.21 18.92
CA ASP A 180 15.10 14.93 17.52
C ASP A 180 14.01 15.47 16.57
N ILE A 181 12.74 15.41 16.97
CA ILE A 181 11.60 15.95 16.21
C ILE A 181 11.60 17.49 16.21
N SER A 182 12.06 18.12 17.30
CA SER A 182 12.18 19.58 17.37
C SER A 182 13.27 20.16 16.45
N THR A 183 14.21 19.34 15.96
CA THR A 183 15.22 19.78 14.97
C THR A 183 14.70 19.78 13.53
N THR A 184 13.60 19.08 13.26
CA THR A 184 12.99 18.95 11.94
C THR A 184 11.76 19.84 11.77
N SER A 185 11.09 20.24 12.86
CA SER A 185 10.01 21.23 12.86
C SER A 185 10.54 22.66 13.01
N LYS A 186 9.91 23.63 12.33
CA LYS A 186 10.18 25.06 12.54
C LYS A 186 9.56 25.59 13.83
N ASP A 187 8.62 24.85 14.41
CA ASP A 187 7.81 25.26 15.56
C ASP A 187 8.20 24.56 16.86
N LYS A 188 7.85 25.16 18.00
CA LYS A 188 8.12 24.59 19.34
C LYS A 188 7.37 23.29 19.63
N LYS A 189 6.31 22.99 18.86
CA LYS A 189 5.53 21.76 18.96
C LYS A 189 5.26 21.26 17.52
N PRO A 190 5.75 20.08 17.13
CA PRO A 190 5.54 19.54 15.79
C PRO A 190 4.05 19.28 15.53
N THR A 191 3.62 19.45 14.29
CA THR A 191 2.27 19.01 13.88
C THR A 191 2.18 17.48 13.91
N SER A 192 0.97 16.92 13.87
CA SER A 192 0.78 15.46 13.80
C SER A 192 1.42 14.84 12.56
N GLU A 193 1.42 15.56 11.42
CA GLU A 193 2.08 15.09 10.20
C GLU A 193 3.61 15.12 10.33
N GLU A 194 4.19 16.15 10.95
CA GLU A 194 5.63 16.23 11.20
C GLU A 194 6.10 15.15 12.18
N GLU A 195 5.34 14.90 13.25
CA GLU A 195 5.59 13.81 14.21
C GLU A 195 5.52 12.44 13.51
N PHE A 196 4.49 12.25 12.70
CA PHE A 196 4.29 11.06 11.89
C PHE A 196 5.49 10.80 10.98
N LEU A 197 5.85 11.78 10.14
CA LEU A 197 6.95 11.65 9.19
C LEU A 197 8.30 11.46 9.88
N SER A 198 8.54 12.14 11.00
CA SER A 198 9.79 12.01 11.77
C SER A 198 9.92 10.60 12.35
N THR A 199 8.84 10.07 12.92
CA THR A 199 8.83 8.71 13.50
C THR A 199 9.04 7.65 12.44
N VAL A 200 8.33 7.75 11.30
CA VAL A 200 8.50 6.83 10.18
C VAL A 200 9.91 6.92 9.60
N ALA A 201 10.43 8.12 9.37
CA ALA A 201 11.77 8.34 8.83
C ALA A 201 12.87 7.73 9.72
N HIS A 202 12.72 7.86 11.04
CA HIS A 202 13.62 7.23 11.99
C HIS A 202 13.52 5.70 11.92
N GLU A 203 12.30 5.14 11.98
CA GLU A 203 12.08 3.70 11.95
C GLU A 203 12.74 3.07 10.71
N VAL A 204 12.45 3.57 9.51
CA VAL A 204 13.01 3.02 8.26
C VAL A 204 14.53 3.11 8.22
N SER A 205 15.13 4.12 8.86
CA SER A 205 16.58 4.28 8.91
C SER A 205 17.27 3.26 9.82
N THR A 206 16.49 2.60 10.69
CA THR A 206 16.95 1.52 11.59
C THR A 206 16.67 0.11 11.04
N LEU A 207 15.82 -0.03 10.02
CA LEU A 207 15.54 -1.33 9.40
C LEU A 207 16.78 -1.84 8.66
N LYS A 208 17.15 -3.09 8.95
CA LYS A 208 18.39 -3.71 8.45
C LYS A 208 18.38 -3.92 6.93
N ASP A 209 17.20 -4.16 6.36
CA ASP A 209 16.99 -4.50 4.95
C ASP A 209 16.09 -3.47 4.26
N TRP A 210 16.16 -2.20 4.70
CA TRP A 210 15.44 -1.11 4.05
C TRP A 210 15.92 -0.93 2.61
N PRO A 211 15.00 -0.89 1.63
CA PRO A 211 15.40 -0.92 0.22
C PRO A 211 15.71 0.41 -0.44
N TYR A 212 15.28 1.50 0.19
CA TYR A 212 15.42 2.83 -0.36
C TYR A 212 16.53 3.58 0.36
N ALA A 213 16.78 4.81 -0.05
CA ALA A 213 17.66 5.69 0.71
C ALA A 213 17.15 5.85 2.15
N LYS A 214 18.07 5.92 3.11
CA LYS A 214 17.71 6.22 4.51
C LYS A 214 17.19 7.65 4.58
N MET A 215 16.10 7.82 5.32
CA MET A 215 15.45 9.12 5.50
C MET A 215 16.09 9.94 6.64
N TRP A 216 16.91 9.29 7.47
CA TRP A 216 17.59 9.89 8.61
C TRP A 216 19.09 9.62 8.54
N SER A 217 19.89 10.69 8.58
CA SER A 217 21.33 10.65 8.81
C SER A 217 21.64 11.19 10.20
N LYS A 218 22.41 10.45 10.99
CA LYS A 218 23.01 10.99 12.21
C LYS A 218 24.15 11.94 11.89
#